data_AF-A0A6L3F3M2-F1
#
_entry.id   AF-A0A6L3F3M2-F1
#
_cell.length_a   1.000
_cell.length_b   1.000
_cell.length_c   1.000
_cell.angle_alpha   90.00
_cell.angle_beta   90.00
_cell.angle_gamma   90.00
#
_symmetry.space_group_name_H-M   'P 1'
#
loop_
_entity.id
_entity.type
_entity.pdbx_description
1 polymer ?
#
loop_
_entity_poly.entity_id
_entity_poly.type
_entity_poly.pdbx_seq_one_letter_code
_entity_poly.pdbx_strand_id
1 'polypeptide(L)'
;GWWKIACPSSVTVVTECWIAGGAQYSQATNSDAVPVASAPPTPTPEPTITPTTEPDQLTESSSSLVAANGRLAYADNSGVWTVTLDLTQNPPTATDVQQITAAGDVNQLLLSPDGQKVAYTTGNFNANELHVVDVGGGNGRLLVQSSDLASLRGIDTAESALLISQVQWLPNSQGLAFNTDLANLIGPGVSNQEDLWTISLNNELLQRFDVGELGGIFDISTGNKIIAGGAEKVVRANLDGSGREEVITFDLVNTASEYIYYPQPHWATNGSRAFVAVPNREQFSPDANFTLYEIGSTGEAQTLTAVSGNILFGNVRWTGAGNRVAYIASEIGTGALPTLSLATGSGGTPVAYTTDAQLTFFEWAAGGNAFLYAGSGFYGIGQLDAAPVQIVTSDRTAVMQWLNDSAFVVASGQNGAWTLSSTDLSGNSTTIATSNAAFPTFDVWMP
;
A
#
# COMPACT_ATOMS: atom_id res chain seq x y z
N GLY A 1 3.04 33.36 1.74
CA GLY A 1 1.71 33.92 2.07
C GLY A 1 1.09 34.53 0.83
N TRP A 2 -0.23 34.53 0.72
CA TRP A 2 -0.96 35.11 -0.43
C TRP A 2 -1.32 36.57 -0.14
N TRP A 3 -1.11 37.44 -1.13
CA TRP A 3 -1.38 38.87 -1.03
C TRP A 3 -2.33 39.29 -2.15
N LYS A 4 -3.34 40.09 -1.79
CA LYS A 4 -4.29 40.69 -2.73
C LYS A 4 -3.71 42.01 -3.24
N ILE A 5 -3.63 42.18 -4.56
CA ILE A 5 -3.11 43.39 -5.21
C ILE A 5 -4.06 43.91 -6.29
N ALA A 6 -3.92 45.19 -6.63
CA ALA A 6 -4.53 45.76 -7.83
C ALA A 6 -3.79 45.25 -9.08
N CYS A 7 -4.54 44.76 -10.07
CA CYS A 7 -3.96 44.20 -11.28
C CYS A 7 -3.25 45.28 -12.14
N PRO A 8 -2.15 44.94 -12.82
CA PRO A 8 -1.54 45.81 -13.82
C PRO A 8 -2.53 46.14 -14.94
N SER A 9 -2.42 47.34 -15.51
CA SER A 9 -3.35 47.88 -16.53
C SER A 9 -3.40 47.07 -17.84
N SER A 10 -2.54 46.07 -18.02
CA SER A 10 -2.54 45.14 -19.15
C SER A 10 -3.55 43.99 -19.00
N VAL A 11 -4.20 43.84 -17.84
CA VAL A 11 -5.21 42.80 -17.58
C VAL A 11 -6.57 43.47 -17.44
N THR A 12 -7.36 43.49 -18.52
CA THR A 12 -8.60 44.28 -18.61
C THR A 12 -9.86 43.56 -18.13
N VAL A 13 -9.74 42.31 -17.65
CA VAL A 13 -10.91 41.44 -17.43
C VAL A 13 -11.10 41.01 -15.96
N VAL A 14 -10.18 41.36 -15.07
CA VAL A 14 -10.31 41.07 -13.62
C VAL A 14 -9.86 42.25 -12.78
N THR A 15 -10.68 42.61 -11.78
CA THR A 15 -10.43 43.73 -10.86
C THR A 15 -9.52 43.37 -9.69
N GLU A 16 -9.18 42.09 -9.49
CA GLU A 16 -8.43 41.60 -8.34
C GLU A 16 -7.41 40.53 -8.76
N CYS A 17 -6.15 40.70 -8.34
CA CYS A 17 -5.06 39.77 -8.62
C CYS A 17 -4.48 39.25 -7.30
N TRP A 18 -4.11 37.97 -7.28
CA TRP A 18 -3.49 37.30 -6.13
C TRP A 18 -2.07 36.88 -6.48
N ILE A 19 -1.11 37.19 -5.60
CA ILE A 19 0.28 36.77 -5.77
C ILE A 19 0.74 35.93 -4.58
N ALA A 20 1.48 34.86 -4.86
CA ALA A 20 2.14 34.05 -3.85
C ALA A 20 3.54 34.63 -3.55
N GLY A 21 3.75 35.13 -2.33
CA GLY A 21 5.04 35.66 -1.90
C GLY A 21 5.94 34.58 -1.30
N GLY A 22 7.07 34.30 -1.95
CA GLY A 22 8.24 33.64 -1.36
C GLY A 22 9.12 34.62 -0.57
N ALA A 23 10.14 34.13 0.15
CA ALA A 23 10.95 34.84 1.16
C ALA A 23 11.77 36.07 0.68
N GLN A 24 11.60 36.49 -0.58
CA GLN A 24 12.33 37.58 -1.23
C GLN A 24 11.67 38.97 -1.12
N TYR A 25 10.50 39.08 -0.48
CA TYR A 25 9.81 40.35 -0.26
C TYR A 25 9.94 40.77 1.20
N SER A 26 10.89 41.66 1.51
CA SER A 26 11.22 42.06 2.89
C SER A 26 10.57 43.37 3.36
N GLN A 27 9.82 44.07 2.50
CA GLN A 27 9.08 45.28 2.91
C GLN A 27 7.73 45.39 2.19
N ALA A 28 6.66 45.31 2.98
CA ALA A 28 5.33 45.75 2.57
C ALA A 28 4.96 46.98 3.44
N THR A 29 4.68 48.12 2.82
CA THR A 29 4.13 49.29 3.51
C THR A 29 2.63 49.38 3.26
N ASN A 30 1.82 49.19 4.31
CA ASN A 30 0.38 49.44 4.28
C ASN A 30 0.12 50.94 4.10
N SER A 31 -0.54 51.35 3.01
CA SER A 31 -0.85 52.75 2.73
C SER A 31 -2.20 53.23 3.27
N ASP A 32 -2.99 52.41 3.96
CA ASP A 32 -4.32 52.83 4.39
C ASP A 32 -4.66 52.36 5.82
N ALA A 33 -5.25 53.28 6.58
CA ALA A 33 -5.64 53.09 7.97
C ALA A 33 -6.73 52.02 8.08
N VAL A 34 -6.43 50.95 8.81
CA VAL A 34 -7.40 49.91 9.18
C VAL A 34 -8.44 50.53 10.13
N PRO A 35 -9.76 50.41 9.86
CA PRO A 35 -10.77 50.80 10.83
C PRO A 35 -10.70 49.87 12.03
N VAL A 36 -10.59 50.46 13.22
CA VAL A 36 -10.64 49.74 14.50
C VAL A 36 -12.00 49.08 14.64
N ALA A 37 -12.03 47.75 14.67
CA ALA A 37 -13.22 46.97 14.97
C ALA A 37 -13.66 47.22 16.42
N SER A 38 -14.93 47.57 16.61
CA SER A 38 -15.57 47.70 17.91
C SER A 38 -15.65 46.35 18.63
N ALA A 39 -15.36 46.36 19.94
CA ALA A 39 -15.40 45.18 20.80
C ALA A 39 -16.74 44.43 20.76
N PRO A 40 -16.74 43.09 20.85
CA PRO A 40 -17.96 42.30 20.90
C PRO A 40 -18.72 42.50 22.21
N PRO A 41 -20.07 42.44 22.22
CA PRO A 41 -20.85 42.51 23.44
C PRO A 41 -20.63 41.27 24.33
N THR A 42 -20.70 41.51 25.64
CA THR A 42 -20.63 40.52 26.73
C THR A 42 -21.64 39.39 26.54
N PRO A 43 -21.29 38.12 26.82
CA PRO A 43 -22.21 36.99 26.67
C PRO A 43 -23.37 37.07 27.68
N THR A 44 -24.58 36.88 27.17
CA THR A 44 -25.81 36.64 27.94
C THR A 44 -25.73 35.25 28.61
N PRO A 45 -26.09 35.10 29.89
CA PRO A 45 -26.06 33.79 30.56
C PRO A 45 -27.04 32.81 29.92
N GLU A 46 -26.56 31.60 29.70
CA GLU A 46 -27.30 30.46 29.14
C GLU A 46 -28.28 29.89 30.19
N PRO A 47 -29.52 29.52 29.81
CA PRO A 47 -30.48 28.95 30.75
C PRO A 47 -30.11 27.52 31.15
N THR A 48 -30.04 27.29 32.46
CA THR A 48 -29.91 25.97 33.09
C THR A 48 -31.06 25.05 32.67
N ILE A 49 -30.77 23.99 31.92
CA ILE A 49 -31.69 22.88 31.66
C ILE A 49 -31.55 21.81 32.75
N THR A 50 -32.66 21.55 33.43
CA THR A 50 -32.87 20.48 34.41
C THR A 50 -32.80 19.11 33.70
N PRO A 51 -32.16 18.08 34.29
CA PRO A 51 -32.09 16.76 33.68
C PRO A 51 -33.46 16.07 33.73
N THR A 52 -33.99 15.71 32.56
CA THR A 52 -35.16 14.85 32.41
C THR A 52 -34.68 13.42 32.22
N THR A 53 -35.24 12.52 33.03
CA THR A 53 -35.03 11.08 33.09
C THR A 53 -35.30 10.34 31.77
N GLU A 54 -34.43 9.36 31.52
CA GLU A 54 -34.49 8.22 30.60
C GLU A 54 -35.89 7.61 30.42
N PRO A 55 -36.21 7.16 29.19
CA PRO A 55 -36.51 5.74 29.08
C PRO A 55 -35.90 5.05 27.84
N ASP A 56 -35.60 3.78 28.10
CA ASP A 56 -35.63 2.60 27.25
C ASP A 56 -34.47 2.31 26.27
N GLN A 57 -33.76 1.25 26.68
CA GLN A 57 -32.88 0.42 25.89
C GLN A 57 -33.52 -0.03 24.58
N LEU A 58 -32.97 0.47 23.46
CA LEU A 58 -33.07 -0.19 22.18
C LEU A 58 -31.88 -1.13 22.02
N THR A 59 -32.14 -2.40 22.31
CA THR A 59 -31.57 -3.59 21.64
C THR A 59 -30.32 -3.36 20.79
N GLU A 60 -29.15 -3.37 21.44
CA GLU A 60 -27.89 -3.76 20.79
C GLU A 60 -27.91 -5.27 20.56
N SER A 61 -28.40 -5.71 19.42
CA SER A 61 -28.30 -7.11 19.01
C SER A 61 -28.31 -7.22 17.50
N SER A 62 -27.13 -7.04 16.90
CA SER A 62 -26.74 -7.67 15.62
C SER A 62 -25.34 -7.27 15.12
N SER A 63 -24.70 -6.23 15.68
CA SER A 63 -23.39 -5.76 15.20
C SER A 63 -22.17 -6.55 15.72
N SER A 64 -22.31 -7.35 16.80
CA SER A 64 -21.17 -8.00 17.45
C SER A 64 -20.80 -9.39 16.91
N LEU A 65 -21.65 -10.03 16.09
CA LEU A 65 -21.40 -11.38 15.57
C LEU A 65 -20.61 -11.41 14.26
N VAL A 66 -20.47 -10.28 13.58
CA VAL A 66 -19.59 -10.11 12.42
C VAL A 66 -18.10 -10.11 12.83
N ALA A 67 -17.79 -9.83 14.10
CA ALA A 67 -16.44 -9.59 14.58
C ALA A 67 -15.66 -10.85 15.00
N ALA A 68 -16.16 -12.07 14.79
CA ALA A 68 -15.47 -13.30 15.23
C ALA A 68 -14.89 -14.15 14.10
N ASN A 69 -15.31 -13.93 12.86
CA ASN A 69 -14.88 -14.74 11.71
C ASN A 69 -13.91 -13.95 10.84
N GLY A 70 -12.90 -14.65 10.32
CA GLY A 70 -12.01 -14.10 9.30
C GLY A 70 -12.75 -13.93 7.97
N ARG A 71 -12.20 -13.07 7.10
CA ARG A 71 -12.73 -12.84 5.76
C ARG A 71 -11.62 -13.00 4.74
N LEU A 72 -11.98 -13.58 3.60
CA LEU A 72 -11.20 -13.53 2.38
C LEU A 72 -12.04 -12.81 1.34
N ALA A 73 -11.44 -11.92 0.56
CA ALA A 73 -12.04 -11.40 -0.66
C ALA A 73 -11.13 -11.75 -1.83
N TYR A 74 -11.72 -12.16 -2.95
CA TYR A 74 -10.97 -12.54 -4.14
C TYR A 74 -11.71 -12.14 -5.41
N ALA A 75 -10.97 -12.07 -6.52
CA ALA A 75 -11.55 -11.79 -7.82
C ALA A 75 -11.40 -12.97 -8.80
N ASP A 76 -12.36 -13.07 -9.71
CA ASP A 76 -12.32 -13.94 -10.88
C ASP A 76 -12.80 -13.17 -12.13
N ASN A 77 -12.97 -13.84 -13.27
CA ASN A 77 -13.40 -13.17 -14.51
C ASN A 77 -14.86 -12.67 -14.47
N SER A 78 -15.64 -13.09 -13.46
CA SER A 78 -17.06 -12.76 -13.32
C SER A 78 -17.32 -11.66 -12.29
N GLY A 79 -16.45 -11.53 -11.29
CA GLY A 79 -16.55 -10.45 -10.32
C GLY A 79 -15.69 -10.60 -9.09
N VAL A 80 -16.13 -9.85 -8.07
CA VAL A 80 -15.52 -9.84 -6.75
C VAL A 80 -16.36 -10.70 -5.83
N TRP A 81 -15.69 -11.54 -5.05
CA TRP A 81 -16.26 -12.54 -4.18
C TRP A 81 -15.72 -12.36 -2.76
N THR A 82 -16.53 -12.74 -1.78
CA THR A 82 -16.13 -12.82 -0.37
C THR A 82 -16.37 -14.22 0.17
N VAL A 83 -15.52 -14.63 1.09
CA VAL A 83 -15.61 -15.89 1.83
C VAL A 83 -15.53 -15.59 3.32
N THR A 84 -16.51 -16.07 4.07
CA THR A 84 -16.42 -16.12 5.54
C THR A 84 -15.63 -17.35 5.97
N LEU A 85 -14.59 -17.14 6.78
CA LEU A 85 -13.68 -18.17 7.28
C LEU A 85 -14.08 -18.60 8.70
N ASP A 86 -14.32 -19.90 8.88
CA ASP A 86 -14.48 -20.50 10.21
C ASP A 86 -13.10 -20.74 10.83
N LEU A 87 -12.75 -19.87 11.77
CA LEU A 87 -11.47 -19.89 12.49
C LEU A 87 -11.43 -20.94 13.62
N THR A 88 -12.54 -21.66 13.88
CA THR A 88 -12.55 -22.75 14.86
C THR A 88 -11.98 -24.06 14.30
N GLN A 89 -11.84 -24.15 12.97
CA GLN A 89 -11.20 -25.26 12.28
C GLN A 89 -9.71 -24.98 12.06
N ASN A 90 -8.92 -26.04 11.96
CA ASN A 90 -7.50 -25.94 11.62
C ASN A 90 -7.14 -26.97 10.52
N PRO A 91 -6.85 -26.54 9.28
CA PRO A 91 -6.87 -25.15 8.81
C PRO A 91 -8.29 -24.54 8.79
N PRO A 92 -8.43 -23.19 8.83
CA PRO A 92 -9.72 -22.52 8.69
C PRO A 92 -10.48 -22.94 7.43
N THR A 93 -11.79 -23.13 7.52
CA THR A 93 -12.65 -23.58 6.41
C THR A 93 -13.57 -22.48 5.90
N ALA A 94 -14.08 -22.62 4.68
CA ALA A 94 -15.07 -21.70 4.10
C ALA A 94 -16.50 -22.08 4.55
N THR A 95 -17.31 -21.09 4.92
CA THR A 95 -18.72 -21.30 5.31
C THR A 95 -19.72 -20.55 4.43
N ASP A 96 -19.35 -19.39 3.89
CA ASP A 96 -20.24 -18.53 3.09
C ASP A 96 -19.46 -17.87 1.96
N VAL A 97 -19.60 -18.40 0.74
CA VAL A 97 -18.94 -17.90 -0.48
C VAL A 97 -19.98 -17.14 -1.30
N GLN A 98 -19.78 -15.85 -1.50
CA GLN A 98 -20.75 -14.98 -2.15
C GLN A 98 -20.08 -14.05 -3.16
N GLN A 99 -20.67 -13.91 -4.35
CA GLN A 99 -20.33 -12.83 -5.27
C GLN A 99 -20.95 -11.53 -4.76
N ILE A 100 -20.13 -10.52 -4.50
CA ILE A 100 -20.59 -9.23 -3.93
C ILE A 100 -20.82 -8.17 -5.00
N THR A 101 -20.14 -8.28 -6.14
CA THR A 101 -20.39 -7.46 -7.32
C THR A 101 -19.89 -8.14 -8.60
N ALA A 102 -20.52 -7.84 -9.73
CA ALA A 102 -20.05 -8.25 -11.05
C ALA A 102 -18.98 -7.27 -11.53
N ALA A 103 -17.82 -7.79 -11.94
CA ALA A 103 -16.68 -7.01 -12.43
C ALA A 103 -15.80 -7.90 -13.31
N GLY A 104 -15.23 -7.32 -14.37
CA GLY A 104 -14.17 -7.96 -15.15
C GLY A 104 -12.81 -7.35 -14.81
N ASP A 105 -11.72 -8.00 -15.23
CA ASP A 105 -10.37 -7.42 -15.23
C ASP A 105 -9.95 -6.73 -13.92
N VAL A 106 -10.30 -7.33 -12.78
CA VAL A 106 -9.87 -6.85 -11.46
C VAL A 106 -8.39 -7.14 -11.29
N ASN A 107 -7.59 -6.10 -11.05
CA ASN A 107 -6.13 -6.19 -10.97
C ASN A 107 -5.56 -5.86 -9.59
N GLN A 108 -6.34 -5.22 -8.70
CA GLN A 108 -6.05 -5.10 -7.28
C GLN A 108 -7.35 -5.23 -6.48
N LEU A 109 -7.24 -5.79 -5.28
CA LEU A 109 -8.35 -5.99 -4.36
C LEU A 109 -7.82 -5.83 -2.94
N LEU A 110 -8.54 -5.07 -2.11
CA LEU A 110 -8.14 -4.75 -0.74
C LEU A 110 -9.34 -4.76 0.20
N LEU A 111 -9.26 -5.51 1.29
CA LEU A 111 -10.20 -5.41 2.41
C LEU A 111 -9.86 -4.19 3.27
N SER A 112 -10.90 -3.45 3.65
CA SER A 112 -10.77 -2.33 4.58
C SER A 112 -10.27 -2.81 5.97
N PRO A 113 -9.55 -1.96 6.72
CA PRO A 113 -9.07 -2.30 8.06
C PRO A 113 -10.14 -2.74 9.06
N ASP A 114 -11.40 -2.31 8.86
CA ASP A 114 -12.55 -2.71 9.69
C ASP A 114 -13.30 -3.95 9.16
N GLY A 115 -12.85 -4.51 8.03
CA GLY A 115 -13.41 -5.70 7.41
C GLY A 115 -14.81 -5.52 6.83
N GLN A 116 -15.29 -4.28 6.65
CA GLN A 116 -16.67 -4.01 6.21
C GLN A 116 -16.79 -3.72 4.72
N LYS A 117 -15.69 -3.36 4.06
CA LYS A 117 -15.65 -2.97 2.64
C LYS A 117 -14.52 -3.64 1.88
N VAL A 118 -14.74 -3.81 0.59
CA VAL A 118 -13.73 -4.20 -0.40
C VAL A 118 -13.52 -3.03 -1.35
N ALA A 119 -12.28 -2.58 -1.49
CA ALA A 119 -11.85 -1.70 -2.58
C ALA A 119 -11.23 -2.56 -3.67
N TYR A 120 -11.44 -2.19 -4.93
CA TYR A 120 -10.83 -2.89 -6.05
C TYR A 120 -10.62 -1.96 -7.24
N THR A 121 -9.58 -2.26 -8.01
CA THR A 121 -9.34 -1.59 -9.29
C THR A 121 -9.65 -2.55 -10.43
N THR A 122 -10.36 -2.04 -11.44
CA THR A 122 -10.75 -2.78 -12.65
C THR A 122 -10.42 -1.95 -13.89
N GLY A 123 -10.06 -2.61 -14.97
CA GLY A 123 -9.81 -1.97 -16.26
C GLY A 123 -8.61 -2.55 -16.98
N ASN A 124 -8.04 -1.75 -17.87
CA ASN A 124 -6.94 -2.17 -18.73
C ASN A 124 -5.86 -1.08 -18.81
N PHE A 125 -4.91 -1.26 -19.72
CA PHE A 125 -3.77 -0.37 -19.90
C PHE A 125 -4.12 1.02 -20.45
N ASN A 126 -5.35 1.23 -20.95
CA ASN A 126 -5.80 2.52 -21.48
C ASN A 126 -6.57 3.34 -20.43
N ALA A 127 -7.23 2.66 -19.49
CA ALA A 127 -7.96 3.27 -18.39
C ALA A 127 -8.31 2.21 -17.34
N ASN A 128 -8.30 2.62 -16.08
CA ASN A 128 -8.85 1.86 -14.97
C ASN A 128 -9.72 2.72 -14.03
N GLU A 129 -10.43 2.02 -13.16
CA GLU A 129 -11.41 2.59 -12.23
C GLU A 129 -11.18 2.01 -10.84
N LEU A 130 -11.27 2.87 -9.82
CA LEU A 130 -11.25 2.48 -8.41
C LEU A 130 -12.68 2.46 -7.87
N HIS A 131 -13.09 1.31 -7.35
CA HIS A 131 -14.42 1.05 -6.83
C HIS A 131 -14.37 0.64 -5.35
N VAL A 132 -15.51 0.79 -4.67
CA VAL A 132 -15.74 0.24 -3.33
C VAL A 132 -17.10 -0.44 -3.28
N VAL A 133 -17.19 -1.55 -2.53
CA VAL A 133 -18.42 -2.31 -2.29
C VAL A 133 -18.43 -2.84 -0.85
N ASP A 134 -19.61 -3.02 -0.27
CA ASP A 134 -19.73 -3.63 1.06
C ASP A 134 -19.45 -5.14 1.00
N VAL A 135 -18.87 -5.72 2.06
CA VAL A 135 -18.53 -7.16 2.10
C VAL A 135 -19.75 -8.09 2.03
N GLY A 136 -20.95 -7.60 2.32
CA GLY A 136 -22.20 -8.37 2.14
C GLY A 136 -22.78 -8.27 0.73
N GLY A 137 -22.13 -7.52 -0.17
CA GLY A 137 -22.69 -7.06 -1.43
C GLY A 137 -23.59 -5.83 -1.27
N GLY A 138 -23.86 -5.17 -2.39
CA GLY A 138 -24.60 -3.90 -2.40
C GLY A 138 -23.73 -2.68 -2.06
N ASN A 139 -24.32 -1.48 -2.22
CA ASN A 139 -23.65 -0.19 -2.08
C ASN A 139 -22.35 -0.03 -2.90
N GLY A 140 -22.19 -0.85 -3.95
CA GLY A 140 -21.10 -0.76 -4.90
C GLY A 140 -21.13 0.58 -5.62
N ARG A 141 -19.99 1.26 -5.69
CA ARG A 141 -19.85 2.52 -6.42
C ARG A 141 -18.43 2.76 -6.92
N LEU A 142 -18.38 3.48 -8.04
CA LEU A 142 -17.17 4.12 -8.56
C LEU A 142 -16.75 5.26 -7.63
N LEU A 143 -15.47 5.28 -7.25
CA LEU A 143 -14.85 6.37 -6.50
C LEU A 143 -14.05 7.30 -7.42
N VAL A 144 -13.23 6.71 -8.29
CA VAL A 144 -12.34 7.45 -9.19
C VAL A 144 -12.24 6.73 -10.52
N GLN A 145 -12.42 7.47 -11.61
CA GLN A 145 -12.10 7.02 -12.95
C GLN A 145 -10.80 7.70 -13.40
N SER A 146 -9.84 6.90 -13.86
CA SER A 146 -8.52 7.42 -14.25
C SER A 146 -8.55 8.43 -15.41
N SER A 147 -9.53 8.34 -16.31
CA SER A 147 -9.73 9.33 -17.39
C SER A 147 -10.14 10.71 -16.88
N ASP A 148 -10.82 10.78 -15.72
CA ASP A 148 -11.15 12.07 -15.10
C ASP A 148 -9.88 12.73 -14.57
N LEU A 149 -8.97 11.94 -13.98
CA LEU A 149 -7.66 12.41 -13.55
C LEU A 149 -6.81 12.87 -14.75
N ALA A 150 -6.81 12.10 -15.85
CA ALA A 150 -6.13 12.48 -17.09
C ALA A 150 -6.65 13.83 -17.62
N SER A 151 -7.97 14.04 -17.58
CA SER A 151 -8.62 15.29 -17.98
C SER A 151 -8.23 16.46 -17.07
N LEU A 152 -8.21 16.25 -15.75
CA LEU A 152 -7.76 17.26 -14.78
C LEU A 152 -6.29 17.67 -15.00
N ARG A 153 -5.46 16.73 -15.44
CA ARG A 153 -4.03 16.95 -15.72
C ARG A 153 -3.72 17.36 -17.17
N GLY A 154 -4.73 17.45 -18.03
CA GLY A 154 -4.57 17.82 -19.44
C GLY A 154 -3.73 16.82 -20.25
N ILE A 155 -3.81 15.53 -19.92
CA ILE A 155 -3.08 14.46 -20.61
C ILE A 155 -3.78 14.14 -21.95
N ASP A 156 -3.01 14.02 -23.03
CA ASP A 156 -3.51 13.53 -24.31
C ASP A 156 -3.74 12.02 -24.28
N THR A 157 -5.01 11.64 -24.18
CA THR A 157 -5.43 10.23 -24.08
C THR A 157 -5.29 9.45 -25.39
N ALA A 158 -4.89 10.09 -26.50
CA ALA A 158 -4.58 9.40 -27.74
C ALA A 158 -3.22 8.70 -27.68
N GLU A 159 -2.26 9.25 -26.92
CA GLU A 159 -0.88 8.77 -26.88
C GLU A 159 -0.47 8.24 -25.50
N SER A 160 -1.19 8.59 -24.44
CA SER A 160 -0.87 8.18 -23.07
C SER A 160 -2.11 7.91 -22.23
N ALA A 161 -2.00 7.01 -21.27
CA ALA A 161 -3.03 6.76 -20.28
C ALA A 161 -2.49 7.07 -18.89
N LEU A 162 -3.22 7.87 -18.12
CA LEU A 162 -2.99 7.97 -16.68
C LEU A 162 -3.78 6.83 -16.03
N LEU A 163 -3.13 6.03 -15.18
CA LEU A 163 -3.70 4.85 -14.53
C LEU A 163 -3.56 4.99 -13.02
N ILE A 164 -4.58 4.55 -12.28
CA ILE A 164 -4.49 4.35 -10.83
C ILE A 164 -3.52 3.19 -10.59
N SER A 165 -2.47 3.41 -9.80
CA SER A 165 -1.40 2.42 -9.61
C SER A 165 -1.50 1.77 -8.23
N GLN A 166 -0.64 2.12 -7.27
CA GLN A 166 -0.71 1.57 -5.91
C GLN A 166 -1.90 2.19 -5.16
N VAL A 167 -2.73 1.35 -4.55
CA VAL A 167 -3.86 1.75 -3.69
C VAL A 167 -3.65 1.21 -2.27
N GLN A 168 -3.99 2.01 -1.25
CA GLN A 168 -3.99 1.58 0.15
C GLN A 168 -5.19 2.19 0.89
N TRP A 169 -5.84 1.42 1.75
CA TRP A 169 -6.86 1.95 2.65
C TRP A 169 -6.24 2.94 3.64
N LEU A 170 -6.96 4.02 3.93
CA LEU A 170 -6.61 4.86 5.07
C LEU A 170 -6.84 4.08 6.37
N PRO A 171 -6.01 4.29 7.42
CA PRO A 171 -6.09 3.52 8.66
C PRO A 171 -7.45 3.55 9.37
N ASN A 172 -8.28 4.57 9.09
CA ASN A 172 -9.61 4.74 9.66
C ASN A 172 -10.75 4.09 8.83
N SER A 173 -10.43 3.39 7.74
CA SER A 173 -11.40 2.79 6.82
C SER A 173 -12.36 3.78 6.13
N GLN A 174 -12.10 5.09 6.21
CA GLN A 174 -12.99 6.13 5.66
C GLN A 174 -12.56 6.68 4.30
N GLY A 175 -11.53 6.09 3.68
CA GLY A 175 -11.05 6.48 2.37
C GLY A 175 -9.87 5.64 1.91
N LEU A 176 -9.36 5.98 0.73
CA LEU A 176 -8.21 5.34 0.10
C LEU A 176 -7.17 6.39 -0.27
N ALA A 177 -5.91 6.02 -0.21
CA ALA A 177 -4.82 6.74 -0.85
C ALA A 177 -4.37 5.97 -2.10
N PHE A 178 -3.96 6.68 -3.13
CA PHE A 178 -3.39 6.08 -4.32
C PHE A 178 -2.42 7.01 -5.02
N ASN A 179 -1.53 6.45 -5.83
CA ASN A 179 -0.71 7.19 -6.78
C ASN A 179 -1.06 6.79 -8.21
N THR A 180 -0.46 7.49 -9.17
CA THR A 180 -0.73 7.27 -10.59
C THR A 180 0.50 6.83 -11.36
N ASP A 181 0.25 6.03 -12.39
CA ASP A 181 1.22 5.70 -13.42
C ASP A 181 0.81 6.38 -14.74
N LEU A 182 1.77 6.83 -15.53
CA LEU A 182 1.57 7.27 -16.90
C LEU A 182 2.10 6.20 -17.85
N ALA A 183 1.18 5.57 -18.57
CA ALA A 183 1.42 4.56 -19.58
C ALA A 183 1.52 5.18 -20.97
N ASN A 184 2.53 4.79 -21.75
CA ASN A 184 2.64 5.16 -23.16
C ASN A 184 1.81 4.19 -24.02
N LEU A 185 0.90 4.71 -24.85
CA LEU A 185 0.02 3.89 -25.70
C LEU A 185 0.60 3.64 -27.11
N ILE A 186 1.63 4.39 -27.50
CA ILE A 186 2.27 4.30 -28.83
C ILE A 186 3.63 3.59 -28.76
N GLY A 187 4.23 3.54 -27.57
CA GLY A 187 5.50 2.86 -27.31
C GLY A 187 5.49 2.08 -26.01
N PRO A 188 6.58 1.34 -25.71
CA PRO A 188 6.70 0.66 -24.43
C PRO A 188 6.86 1.67 -23.30
N GLY A 189 6.39 1.30 -22.11
CA GLY A 189 6.75 1.97 -20.86
C GLY A 189 5.55 2.41 -20.02
N VAL A 190 5.75 2.28 -18.72
CA VAL A 190 4.89 2.81 -17.67
C VAL A 190 5.80 3.55 -16.70
N SER A 191 5.42 4.77 -16.34
CA SER A 191 6.20 5.60 -15.42
C SER A 191 5.34 6.03 -14.25
N ASN A 192 5.75 5.63 -13.04
CA ASN A 192 5.12 6.15 -11.84
C ASN A 192 5.29 7.67 -11.77
N GLN A 193 4.22 8.36 -11.44
CA GLN A 193 4.18 9.81 -11.40
C GLN A 193 4.71 10.39 -10.08
N GLU A 194 4.99 9.54 -9.09
CA GLU A 194 5.45 9.91 -7.76
C GLU A 194 4.53 10.94 -7.06
N ASP A 195 3.25 10.94 -7.43
CA ASP A 195 2.20 11.77 -6.85
C ASP A 195 1.44 11.03 -5.74
N LEU A 196 0.51 11.73 -5.08
CA LEU A 196 -0.41 11.08 -4.15
C LEU A 196 -1.76 11.77 -4.16
N TRP A 197 -2.79 10.94 -4.19
CA TRP A 197 -4.19 11.32 -4.09
C TRP A 197 -4.82 10.62 -2.89
N THR A 198 -5.78 11.28 -2.27
CA THR A 198 -6.69 10.66 -1.30
C THR A 198 -8.12 10.86 -1.74
N ILE A 199 -8.93 9.82 -1.63
CA ILE A 199 -10.37 9.86 -1.89
C ILE A 199 -11.12 9.38 -0.65
N SER A 200 -12.00 10.23 -0.11
CA SER A 200 -12.88 9.82 0.99
C SER A 200 -14.06 9.01 0.47
N LEU A 201 -14.67 8.20 1.35
CA LEU A 201 -15.94 7.52 1.05
C LEU A 201 -17.12 8.51 0.89
N ASN A 202 -16.91 9.82 1.06
CA ASN A 202 -17.91 10.84 0.73
C ASN A 202 -17.58 11.56 -0.59
N ASN A 203 -16.71 10.98 -1.42
CA ASN A 203 -16.26 11.48 -2.72
C ASN A 203 -15.45 12.80 -2.66
N GLU A 204 -14.75 13.04 -1.55
CA GLU A 204 -13.78 14.14 -1.47
C GLU A 204 -12.44 13.67 -2.04
N LEU A 205 -12.15 14.06 -3.29
CA LEU A 205 -10.88 13.79 -3.96
C LEU A 205 -9.90 14.94 -3.72
N LEU A 206 -8.73 14.63 -3.17
CA LEU A 206 -7.68 15.61 -2.89
C LEU A 206 -6.34 15.11 -3.39
N GLN A 207 -5.66 15.93 -4.19
CA GLN A 207 -4.25 15.74 -4.51
C GLN A 207 -3.42 16.23 -3.32
N ARG A 208 -2.65 15.33 -2.71
CA ARG A 208 -1.80 15.60 -1.54
C ARG A 208 -0.39 15.99 -1.94
N PHE A 209 0.09 15.44 -3.04
CA PHE A 209 1.41 15.68 -3.61
C PHE A 209 1.31 15.79 -5.13
N ASP A 210 2.01 16.78 -5.69
CA ASP A 210 2.20 16.89 -7.14
C ASP A 210 3.16 15.82 -7.66
N VAL A 211 3.22 15.71 -8.98
CA VAL A 211 4.12 14.80 -9.71
C VAL A 211 5.56 15.02 -9.27
N GLY A 212 6.25 13.93 -8.91
CA GLY A 212 7.65 13.97 -8.45
C GLY A 212 7.84 14.40 -7.00
N GLU A 213 6.78 14.77 -6.28
CA GLU A 213 6.90 15.29 -4.92
C GLU A 213 7.02 14.16 -3.89
N LEU A 214 6.18 13.13 -3.89
CA LEU A 214 6.20 12.12 -2.83
C LEU A 214 7.28 11.06 -3.07
N GLY A 215 7.16 10.29 -4.15
CA GLY A 215 7.91 9.05 -4.41
C GLY A 215 6.99 7.97 -4.99
N GLY A 216 7.56 6.90 -5.54
CA GLY A 216 6.85 5.94 -6.38
C GLY A 216 6.16 4.80 -5.63
N ILE A 217 6.77 4.21 -4.61
CA ILE A 217 6.13 3.18 -3.77
C ILE A 217 5.98 3.74 -2.37
N PHE A 218 4.76 3.72 -1.81
CA PHE A 218 4.47 4.31 -0.51
C PHE A 218 3.90 3.30 0.50
N ASP A 219 3.95 3.66 1.78
CA ASP A 219 3.26 2.97 2.85
C ASP A 219 2.75 3.97 3.91
N ILE A 220 1.57 3.69 4.47
CA ILE A 220 0.84 4.54 5.41
C ILE A 220 0.81 3.92 6.80
N SER A 221 1.26 4.68 7.79
CA SER A 221 1.21 4.25 9.19
C SER A 221 -0.17 4.46 9.80
N THR A 222 -0.46 3.72 10.87
CA THR A 222 -1.64 3.93 11.72
C THR A 222 -1.70 5.33 12.37
N GLY A 223 -0.58 6.06 12.39
CA GLY A 223 -0.47 7.44 12.87
C GLY A 223 -0.61 8.51 11.77
N ASN A 224 -1.13 8.16 10.59
CA ASN A 224 -1.30 9.06 9.44
C ASN A 224 0.02 9.68 8.93
N LYS A 225 1.11 8.90 8.99
CA LYS A 225 2.38 9.23 8.35
C LYS A 225 2.53 8.43 7.06
N ILE A 226 3.19 9.03 6.09
CA ILE A 226 3.57 8.38 4.83
C ILE A 226 5.08 8.25 4.80
N ILE A 227 5.54 7.12 4.31
CA ILE A 227 6.90 6.95 3.83
C ILE A 227 6.83 6.50 2.36
N ALA A 228 7.69 7.03 1.49
CA ALA A 228 7.70 6.68 0.07
C ALA A 228 9.13 6.56 -0.46
N GLY A 229 9.41 5.49 -1.20
CA GLY A 229 10.63 5.34 -1.98
C GLY A 229 10.45 5.94 -3.37
N GLY A 230 11.29 6.92 -3.72
CA GLY A 230 11.44 7.51 -5.05
C GLY A 230 12.67 6.96 -5.78
N ALA A 231 12.95 7.47 -6.99
CA ALA A 231 14.06 7.01 -7.82
C ALA A 231 15.47 7.21 -7.20
N GLU A 232 15.64 8.29 -6.43
CA GLU A 232 16.93 8.72 -5.85
C GLU A 232 16.79 9.21 -4.40
N LYS A 233 15.61 9.01 -3.80
CA LYS A 233 15.26 9.54 -2.48
C LYS A 233 14.25 8.66 -1.75
N VAL A 234 14.22 8.77 -0.43
CA VAL A 234 13.10 8.30 0.40
C VAL A 234 12.50 9.51 1.09
N VAL A 235 11.19 9.66 1.02
CA VAL A 235 10.45 10.81 1.55
C VAL A 235 9.55 10.37 2.69
N ARG A 236 9.51 11.16 3.76
CA ARG A 236 8.55 11.05 4.85
C ARG A 236 7.62 12.26 4.83
N ALA A 237 6.33 12.08 5.07
CA ALA A 237 5.38 13.18 5.19
C ALA A 237 4.19 12.84 6.10
N ASN A 238 3.34 13.84 6.36
CA ASN A 238 2.00 13.62 6.89
C ASN A 238 1.04 13.24 5.75
N LEU A 239 0.02 12.44 6.06
CA LEU A 239 -1.02 12.04 5.10
C LEU A 239 -1.80 13.22 4.50
N ASP A 240 -1.86 14.35 5.19
CA ASP A 240 -2.53 15.56 4.71
C ASP A 240 -1.72 16.35 3.66
N GLY A 241 -0.49 15.93 3.35
CA GLY A 241 0.44 16.59 2.42
C GLY A 241 1.49 17.47 3.11
N SER A 242 1.35 17.73 4.42
CA SER A 242 2.27 18.60 5.15
C SER A 242 3.51 17.85 5.66
N GLY A 243 4.52 18.60 6.13
CA GLY A 243 5.69 18.03 6.80
C GLY A 243 6.54 17.10 5.94
N ARG A 244 6.57 17.34 4.62
CA ARG A 244 7.36 16.59 3.66
C ARG A 244 8.86 16.80 3.91
N GLU A 245 9.59 15.71 4.04
CA GLU A 245 11.04 15.68 4.27
C GLU A 245 11.69 14.57 3.44
N GLU A 246 12.79 14.88 2.78
CA GLU A 246 13.65 13.87 2.15
C GLU A 246 14.60 13.34 3.22
N VAL A 247 14.39 12.08 3.63
CA VAL A 247 15.07 11.48 4.78
C VAL A 247 16.27 10.63 4.37
N ILE A 248 16.32 10.19 3.12
CA ILE A 248 17.45 9.46 2.52
C ILE A 248 17.61 9.96 1.08
N THR A 249 18.85 10.15 0.64
CA THR A 249 19.22 10.39 -0.76
C THR A 249 20.23 9.34 -1.20
N PHE A 250 20.11 8.84 -2.43
CA PHE A 250 20.98 7.81 -2.98
C PHE A 250 21.10 7.97 -4.50
N ASP A 251 22.15 7.38 -5.09
CA ASP A 251 22.34 7.39 -6.54
C ASP A 251 21.26 6.57 -7.26
N LEU A 252 20.81 7.03 -8.44
CA LEU A 252 19.93 6.24 -9.30
C LEU A 252 20.47 4.81 -9.49
N VAL A 253 19.64 3.83 -9.14
CA VAL A 253 19.99 2.41 -9.21
C VAL A 253 20.00 1.95 -10.66
N ASN A 254 21.11 1.36 -11.10
CA ASN A 254 21.24 0.81 -12.43
C ASN A 254 20.40 -0.48 -12.53
N THR A 255 19.30 -0.42 -13.29
CA THR A 255 18.40 -1.56 -13.55
C THR A 255 18.74 -2.31 -14.83
N ALA A 256 19.72 -1.84 -15.62
CA ALA A 256 20.02 -2.26 -16.99
C ALA A 256 18.80 -2.23 -17.93
N SER A 257 17.79 -1.40 -17.61
CA SER A 257 16.56 -1.22 -18.37
C SER A 257 16.01 0.20 -18.19
N GLU A 258 14.94 0.54 -18.90
CA GLU A 258 14.22 1.81 -18.77
C GLU A 258 13.39 1.92 -17.48
N TYR A 259 13.17 0.81 -16.75
CA TYR A 259 12.43 0.84 -15.49
C TYR A 259 13.24 1.46 -14.36
N ILE A 260 12.56 2.27 -13.54
CA ILE A 260 13.11 2.90 -12.34
C ILE A 260 12.91 1.95 -11.16
N TYR A 261 13.95 1.76 -10.34
CA TYR A 261 13.83 1.06 -9.06
C TYR A 261 13.28 2.00 -8.00
N TYR A 262 12.24 1.55 -7.29
CA TYR A 262 11.68 2.23 -6.14
C TYR A 262 11.91 1.36 -4.89
N PRO A 263 12.67 1.84 -3.89
CA PRO A 263 12.78 1.14 -2.61
C PRO A 263 11.39 0.94 -2.00
N GLN A 264 11.10 -0.26 -1.50
CA GLN A 264 9.83 -0.55 -0.81
C GLN A 264 9.96 -0.19 0.67
N PRO A 265 9.26 0.84 1.15
CA PRO A 265 9.27 1.15 2.56
C PRO A 265 8.20 0.34 3.30
N HIS A 266 8.44 0.07 4.58
CA HIS A 266 7.52 -0.70 5.43
C HIS A 266 7.42 -0.08 6.82
N TRP A 267 6.22 0.33 7.23
CA TRP A 267 5.97 0.69 8.62
C TRP A 267 5.98 -0.55 9.52
N ALA A 268 6.58 -0.40 10.71
CA ALA A 268 6.31 -1.31 11.81
C ALA A 268 4.81 -1.29 12.15
N THR A 269 4.28 -2.39 12.66
CA THR A 269 2.83 -2.54 12.97
C THR A 269 2.32 -1.47 13.94
N ASN A 270 3.18 -0.96 14.83
CA ASN A 270 2.85 0.11 15.76
C ASN A 270 2.91 1.53 15.16
N GLY A 271 3.32 1.66 13.90
CA GLY A 271 3.44 2.93 13.18
C GLY A 271 4.53 3.88 13.69
N SER A 272 5.41 3.46 14.61
CA SER A 272 6.39 4.36 15.23
C SER A 272 7.65 4.57 14.39
N ARG A 273 7.97 3.61 13.53
CA ARG A 273 9.15 3.59 12.66
C ARG A 273 8.86 2.85 11.36
N ALA A 274 9.57 3.23 10.31
CA ALA A 274 9.57 2.56 9.02
C ALA A 274 10.96 2.00 8.71
N PHE A 275 11.00 1.00 7.83
CA PHE A 275 12.21 0.39 7.32
C PHE A 275 12.26 0.49 5.81
N VAL A 276 13.45 0.61 5.26
CA VAL A 276 13.68 0.59 3.82
C VAL A 276 15.06 0.01 3.52
N ALA A 277 15.15 -0.78 2.44
CA ALA A 277 16.40 -1.26 1.89
C ALA A 277 16.68 -0.49 0.61
N VAL A 278 17.87 0.12 0.53
CA VAL A 278 18.29 0.88 -0.65
C VAL A 278 19.51 0.18 -1.26
N PRO A 279 19.39 -0.39 -2.47
CA PRO A 279 20.52 -0.96 -3.18
C PRO A 279 21.54 0.11 -3.55
N ASN A 280 22.81 -0.26 -3.63
CA ASN A 280 23.80 0.61 -4.26
C ASN A 280 23.52 0.73 -5.78
N ARG A 281 24.15 1.72 -6.41
CA ARG A 281 24.00 2.00 -7.84
C ARG A 281 24.28 0.78 -8.73
N GLU A 282 25.36 0.05 -8.48
CA GLU A 282 25.90 -0.97 -9.39
C GLU A 282 25.48 -2.39 -8.98
N GLN A 283 24.19 -2.70 -9.12
CA GLN A 283 23.62 -4.00 -8.76
C GLN A 283 24.10 -5.18 -9.62
N PHE A 284 24.71 -4.92 -10.79
CA PHE A 284 25.28 -5.96 -11.68
C PHE A 284 26.78 -6.22 -11.43
N SER A 285 27.37 -5.58 -10.42
CA SER A 285 28.76 -5.81 -10.01
C SER A 285 28.86 -6.98 -9.01
N PRO A 286 30.00 -7.71 -8.96
CA PRO A 286 30.30 -8.64 -7.87
C PRO A 286 30.24 -7.99 -6.47
N ASP A 287 30.42 -6.66 -6.39
CA ASP A 287 30.37 -5.89 -5.14
C ASP A 287 28.97 -5.32 -4.84
N ALA A 288 27.93 -5.83 -5.51
CA ALA A 288 26.54 -5.43 -5.27
C ALA A 288 26.19 -5.56 -3.78
N ASN A 289 25.59 -4.52 -3.25
CA ASN A 289 25.15 -4.46 -1.86
C ASN A 289 23.93 -3.55 -1.73
N PHE A 290 23.34 -3.55 -0.55
CA PHE A 290 22.25 -2.66 -0.19
C PHE A 290 22.38 -2.22 1.26
N THR A 291 21.86 -1.04 1.57
CA THR A 291 21.89 -0.45 2.91
C THR A 291 20.50 -0.52 3.53
N LEU A 292 20.44 -1.00 4.77
CA LEU A 292 19.22 -1.00 5.57
C LEU A 292 19.12 0.29 6.38
N TYR A 293 17.93 0.89 6.38
CA TYR A 293 17.63 2.09 7.14
C TYR A 293 16.43 1.89 8.07
N GLU A 294 16.47 2.52 9.24
CA GLU A 294 15.31 2.75 10.11
C GLU A 294 14.96 4.24 10.07
N ILE A 295 13.69 4.56 9.94
CA ILE A 295 13.19 5.92 9.82
C ILE A 295 12.13 6.13 10.89
N GLY A 296 12.40 7.01 11.86
CA GLY A 296 11.39 7.37 12.86
C GLY A 296 10.20 8.10 12.26
N SER A 297 9.12 8.28 13.03
CA SER A 297 8.02 9.18 12.65
C SER A 297 8.43 10.67 12.59
N THR A 298 9.57 11.00 13.19
CA THR A 298 10.27 12.30 13.19
C THR A 298 11.79 12.06 13.25
N GLY A 299 12.60 13.10 12.99
CA GLY A 299 14.07 13.03 13.06
C GLY A 299 14.72 12.42 11.82
N GLU A 300 16.06 12.32 11.84
CA GLU A 300 16.84 11.79 10.72
C GLU A 300 16.68 10.27 10.56
N ALA A 301 16.86 9.77 9.33
CA ALA A 301 16.96 8.34 9.08
C ALA A 301 18.26 7.79 9.70
N GLN A 302 18.18 6.59 10.27
CA GLN A 302 19.32 5.88 10.82
C GLN A 302 19.78 4.80 9.85
N THR A 303 21.03 4.86 9.43
CA THR A 303 21.68 3.74 8.76
C THR A 303 21.91 2.61 9.75
N LEU A 304 21.36 1.43 9.47
CA LEU A 304 21.55 0.25 10.30
C LEU A 304 22.84 -0.47 9.90
N THR A 305 22.95 -0.88 8.64
CA THR A 305 24.13 -1.56 8.09
C THR A 305 24.04 -1.70 6.57
N ALA A 306 25.18 -2.02 5.93
CA ALA A 306 25.23 -2.49 4.56
C ALA A 306 25.31 -4.03 4.51
N VAL A 307 24.62 -4.62 3.55
CA VAL A 307 24.51 -6.08 3.36
C VAL A 307 24.95 -6.41 1.94
N SER A 308 25.86 -7.37 1.80
CA SER A 308 26.28 -7.87 0.49
C SER A 308 25.16 -8.64 -0.21
N GLY A 309 25.06 -8.45 -1.52
CA GLY A 309 24.09 -9.12 -2.37
C GLY A 309 23.30 -8.15 -3.23
N ASN A 310 22.68 -8.70 -4.27
CA ASN A 310 21.76 -7.99 -5.14
C ASN A 310 20.32 -8.22 -4.66
N ILE A 311 19.56 -7.13 -4.53
CA ILE A 311 18.13 -7.13 -4.21
C ILE A 311 17.28 -6.45 -5.29
N LEU A 312 17.85 -6.18 -6.47
CA LEU A 312 17.20 -5.44 -7.54
C LEU A 312 15.86 -6.07 -7.96
N PHE A 313 15.79 -7.40 -7.95
CA PHE A 313 14.61 -8.17 -8.35
C PHE A 313 13.93 -8.89 -7.18
N GLY A 314 14.36 -8.61 -5.94
CA GLY A 314 13.86 -9.26 -4.72
C GLY A 314 13.28 -8.23 -3.75
N ASN A 315 12.22 -8.60 -3.05
CA ASN A 315 11.69 -7.77 -1.98
C ASN A 315 12.50 -8.00 -0.70
N VAL A 316 12.79 -6.93 0.03
CA VAL A 316 13.35 -6.99 1.39
C VAL A 316 12.20 -6.74 2.36
N ARG A 317 11.92 -7.71 3.24
CA ARG A 317 10.75 -7.68 4.12
C ARG A 317 11.17 -7.81 5.57
N TRP A 318 10.67 -6.91 6.40
CA TRP A 318 10.85 -6.97 7.85
C TRP A 318 9.67 -7.68 8.51
N THR A 319 9.90 -8.26 9.68
CA THR A 319 8.82 -8.59 10.61
C THR A 319 8.08 -7.32 11.04
N GLY A 320 6.83 -7.43 11.49
CA GLY A 320 6.05 -6.27 11.94
C GLY A 320 6.71 -5.47 13.07
N ALA A 321 7.52 -6.12 13.90
CA ALA A 321 8.33 -5.47 14.94
C ALA A 321 9.64 -4.86 14.43
N GLY A 322 10.08 -5.21 13.22
CA GLY A 322 11.33 -4.77 12.62
C GLY A 322 12.59 -5.41 13.20
N ASN A 323 12.47 -6.50 13.96
CA ASN A 323 13.59 -7.17 14.60
C ASN A 323 14.27 -8.23 13.72
N ARG A 324 13.67 -8.58 12.58
CA ARG A 324 14.21 -9.51 11.58
C ARG A 324 13.92 -9.01 10.18
N VAL A 325 14.74 -9.46 9.24
CA VAL A 325 14.59 -9.17 7.82
C VAL A 325 14.83 -10.44 7.00
N ALA A 326 14.05 -10.61 5.94
CA ALA A 326 14.21 -11.63 4.92
C ALA A 326 14.33 -11.00 3.55
N TYR A 327 15.14 -11.59 2.68
CA TYR A 327 15.29 -11.15 1.31
C TYR A 327 15.83 -12.30 0.44
N ILE A 328 15.58 -12.20 -0.85
CA ILE A 328 16.20 -13.09 -1.83
C ILE A 328 17.46 -12.41 -2.35
N ALA A 329 18.60 -13.01 -2.09
CA ALA A 329 19.88 -12.60 -2.62
C ALA A 329 20.16 -13.34 -3.93
N SER A 330 20.52 -12.62 -4.98
CA SER A 330 21.04 -13.20 -6.21
C SER A 330 22.50 -12.82 -6.41
N GLU A 331 23.29 -13.74 -6.96
CA GLU A 331 24.66 -13.45 -7.41
C GLU A 331 24.68 -13.39 -8.94
N ILE A 332 24.99 -12.21 -9.47
CA ILE A 332 25.01 -12.01 -10.91
C ILE A 332 26.32 -12.55 -11.51
N GLY A 333 26.19 -13.34 -12.57
CA GLY A 333 27.33 -13.84 -13.36
C GLY A 333 28.06 -15.06 -12.80
N THR A 334 27.65 -15.59 -11.63
CA THR A 334 28.27 -16.79 -11.02
C THR A 334 27.55 -18.08 -11.37
N GLY A 335 26.29 -18.00 -11.83
CA GLY A 335 25.43 -19.16 -12.03
C GLY A 335 24.89 -19.77 -10.73
N ALA A 336 25.16 -19.15 -9.58
CA ALA A 336 24.57 -19.54 -8.31
C ALA A 336 23.05 -19.32 -8.33
N LEU A 337 22.32 -20.23 -7.69
CA LEU A 337 20.88 -20.08 -7.52
C LEU A 337 20.57 -18.95 -6.52
N PRO A 338 19.46 -18.23 -6.71
CA PRO A 338 18.95 -17.31 -5.70
C PRO A 338 18.86 -17.98 -4.33
N THR A 339 19.17 -17.22 -3.28
CA THR A 339 19.19 -17.68 -1.90
C THR A 339 18.24 -16.83 -1.06
N LEU A 340 17.26 -17.48 -0.41
CA LEU A 340 16.50 -16.83 0.65
C LEU A 340 17.40 -16.69 1.88
N SER A 341 17.65 -15.46 2.30
CA SER A 341 18.51 -15.12 3.43
C SER A 341 17.71 -14.46 4.55
N LEU A 342 18.04 -14.82 5.79
CA LEU A 342 17.44 -14.25 7.00
C LEU A 342 18.51 -13.51 7.81
N ALA A 343 18.19 -12.34 8.35
CA ALA A 343 19.09 -11.60 9.23
C ALA A 343 18.33 -10.94 10.39
N THR A 344 19.07 -10.37 11.34
CA THR A 344 18.47 -9.44 12.32
C THR A 344 17.96 -8.20 11.57
N GLY A 345 16.98 -7.50 12.13
CA GLY A 345 16.42 -6.31 11.51
C GLY A 345 17.45 -5.18 11.31
N SER A 346 18.51 -5.20 12.12
CA SER A 346 19.70 -4.35 11.99
C SER A 346 20.74 -4.84 10.98
N GLY A 347 20.45 -5.92 10.25
CA GLY A 347 21.30 -6.54 9.22
C GLY A 347 22.60 -7.18 9.73
N GLY A 348 22.56 -7.85 10.89
CA GLY A 348 23.64 -8.75 11.29
C GLY A 348 23.90 -9.83 10.23
N THR A 349 24.97 -10.61 10.40
CA THR A 349 25.41 -11.62 9.41
C THR A 349 24.22 -12.47 8.91
N PRO A 350 23.85 -12.37 7.63
CA PRO A 350 22.74 -13.11 7.07
C PRO A 350 23.01 -14.62 7.13
N VAL A 351 21.96 -15.38 7.40
CA VAL A 351 21.96 -16.84 7.37
C VAL A 351 21.18 -17.29 6.14
N ALA A 352 21.84 -18.02 5.25
CA ALA A 352 21.20 -18.67 4.12
C ALA A 352 20.17 -19.70 4.63
N TYR A 353 18.93 -19.58 4.19
CA TYR A 353 17.84 -20.46 4.59
C TYR A 353 17.62 -21.58 3.56
N THR A 354 17.47 -21.22 2.29
CA THR A 354 17.28 -22.17 1.18
C THR A 354 17.66 -21.54 -0.15
N THR A 355 17.86 -22.38 -1.17
CA THR A 355 18.24 -21.99 -2.54
C THR A 355 17.33 -22.67 -3.57
N ASP A 356 16.81 -21.92 -4.53
CA ASP A 356 16.02 -22.44 -5.66
C ASP A 356 16.05 -21.45 -6.84
N ALA A 357 15.85 -21.95 -8.07
CA ALA A 357 15.86 -21.14 -9.29
C ALA A 357 14.72 -20.12 -9.38
N GLN A 358 13.58 -20.39 -8.73
CA GLN A 358 12.38 -19.54 -8.75
C GLN A 358 11.92 -19.16 -7.34
N LEU A 359 12.87 -18.85 -6.45
CA LEU A 359 12.53 -18.41 -5.10
C LEU A 359 11.67 -17.15 -5.11
N THR A 360 10.61 -17.17 -4.32
CA THR A 360 9.80 -16.01 -3.98
C THR A 360 9.59 -15.99 -2.47
N PHE A 361 9.87 -14.85 -1.83
CA PHE A 361 9.52 -14.60 -0.44
C PHE A 361 8.24 -13.78 -0.43
N PHE A 362 7.23 -14.24 0.31
CA PHE A 362 5.95 -13.56 0.39
C PHE A 362 5.96 -12.63 1.60
N GLU A 363 5.93 -13.20 2.80
CA GLU A 363 5.79 -12.41 4.03
C GLU A 363 6.12 -13.19 5.30
N TRP A 364 6.35 -12.42 6.37
CA TRP A 364 6.45 -12.90 7.74
C TRP A 364 5.06 -13.05 8.37
N ALA A 365 4.90 -14.05 9.23
CA ALA A 365 3.76 -14.10 10.15
C ALA A 365 3.82 -12.89 11.10
N ALA A 366 2.67 -12.47 11.64
CA ALA A 366 2.57 -11.31 12.53
C ALA A 366 3.51 -11.44 13.74
N GLY A 367 3.60 -12.63 14.34
CA GLY A 367 4.51 -12.95 15.44
C GLY A 367 6.00 -13.01 15.05
N GLY A 368 6.31 -13.03 13.75
CA GLY A 368 7.68 -12.97 13.22
C GLY A 368 8.54 -14.22 13.40
N ASN A 369 7.92 -15.36 13.78
CA ASN A 369 8.60 -16.64 13.96
C ASN A 369 8.46 -17.60 12.78
N ALA A 370 7.48 -17.35 11.92
CA ALA A 370 7.23 -18.10 10.69
C ALA A 370 7.18 -17.16 9.49
N PHE A 371 7.39 -17.70 8.29
CA PHE A 371 7.31 -16.96 7.03
C PHE A 371 6.91 -17.86 5.87
N LEU A 372 6.40 -17.26 4.80
CA LEU A 372 5.94 -17.97 3.60
C LEU A 372 6.89 -17.72 2.44
N TYR A 373 7.27 -18.79 1.75
CA TYR A 373 8.11 -18.73 0.57
C TYR A 373 7.71 -19.79 -0.44
N ALA A 374 8.07 -19.62 -1.71
CA ALA A 374 7.86 -20.64 -2.74
C ALA A 374 9.10 -20.80 -3.60
N GLY A 375 9.19 -21.94 -4.28
CA GLY A 375 10.21 -22.22 -5.28
C GLY A 375 9.65 -23.09 -6.39
N SER A 376 10.54 -23.68 -7.19
CA SER A 376 10.19 -24.52 -8.34
C SER A 376 9.49 -25.81 -7.88
N GLY A 377 8.16 -25.86 -7.99
CA GLY A 377 7.35 -27.04 -7.67
C GLY A 377 7.02 -27.22 -6.19
N PHE A 378 7.15 -26.16 -5.38
CA PHE A 378 6.73 -26.19 -3.98
C PHE A 378 6.36 -24.80 -3.45
N TYR A 379 5.56 -24.78 -2.39
CA TYR A 379 5.53 -23.66 -1.44
C TYR A 379 5.87 -24.18 -0.05
N GLY A 380 6.38 -23.28 0.79
CA GLY A 380 7.02 -23.64 2.04
C GLY A 380 6.67 -22.70 3.18
N ILE A 381 6.61 -23.29 4.36
CA ILE A 381 6.46 -22.62 5.65
C ILE A 381 7.84 -22.66 6.30
N GLY A 382 8.48 -21.51 6.39
CA GLY A 382 9.74 -21.36 7.09
C GLY A 382 9.51 -21.08 8.56
N GLN A 383 10.33 -21.67 9.42
CA GLN A 383 10.36 -21.42 10.87
C GLN A 383 11.82 -21.26 11.30
N LEU A 384 12.07 -20.37 12.26
CA LEU A 384 13.44 -19.96 12.62
C LEU A 384 14.25 -21.05 13.34
N ASP A 385 13.56 -21.93 14.08
CA ASP A 385 14.18 -22.95 14.94
C ASP A 385 13.68 -24.37 14.61
N ALA A 386 13.07 -24.54 13.43
CA ALA A 386 12.54 -25.82 12.98
C ALA A 386 12.82 -26.04 11.49
N ALA A 387 12.80 -27.30 11.08
CA ALA A 387 12.90 -27.63 9.66
C ALA A 387 11.70 -27.04 8.90
N PRO A 388 11.89 -26.53 7.67
CA PRO A 388 10.79 -26.03 6.87
C PRO A 388 9.78 -27.14 6.57
N VAL A 389 8.50 -26.77 6.54
CA VAL A 389 7.44 -27.61 5.98
C VAL A 389 7.26 -27.22 4.53
N GLN A 390 7.64 -28.10 3.60
CA GLN A 390 7.47 -27.89 2.17
C GLN A 390 6.33 -28.74 1.64
N ILE A 391 5.46 -28.11 0.87
CA ILE A 391 4.31 -28.75 0.23
C ILE A 391 4.60 -28.79 -1.27
N VAL A 392 4.84 -29.99 -1.77
CA VAL A 392 5.12 -30.24 -3.19
C VAL A 392 3.85 -30.00 -3.99
N THR A 393 3.97 -29.26 -5.09
CA THR A 393 2.88 -28.99 -6.00
C THR A 393 3.37 -29.03 -7.44
N SER A 394 2.53 -29.52 -8.36
CA SER A 394 2.75 -29.40 -9.80
C SER A 394 2.44 -27.99 -10.32
N ASP A 395 1.71 -27.22 -9.53
CA ASP A 395 1.14 -25.95 -9.93
C ASP A 395 2.05 -24.78 -9.52
N ARG A 396 1.86 -23.63 -10.18
CA ARG A 396 2.53 -22.40 -9.77
C ARG A 396 1.89 -21.88 -8.48
N THR A 397 2.72 -21.41 -7.55
CA THR A 397 2.26 -20.59 -6.41
C THR A 397 2.31 -19.13 -6.81
N ALA A 398 1.17 -18.44 -6.76
CA ALA A 398 1.08 -17.05 -7.22
C ALA A 398 1.05 -16.03 -6.08
N VAL A 399 0.25 -16.30 -5.04
CA VAL A 399 0.04 -15.41 -3.89
C VAL A 399 -0.11 -16.25 -2.63
N MET A 400 0.46 -15.79 -1.52
CA MET A 400 0.25 -16.34 -0.19
C MET A 400 0.08 -15.21 0.81
N GLN A 401 -0.87 -15.35 1.74
CA GLN A 401 -1.07 -14.41 2.84
C GLN A 401 -1.48 -15.12 4.15
N TRP A 402 -0.92 -14.72 5.27
CA TRP A 402 -1.23 -15.18 6.61
C TRP A 402 -2.65 -14.77 7.00
N LEU A 403 -3.40 -15.72 7.56
CA LEU A 403 -4.61 -15.44 8.31
C LEU A 403 -4.24 -15.14 9.76
N ASN A 404 -3.30 -15.88 10.33
CA ASN A 404 -2.79 -15.67 11.68
C ASN A 404 -1.46 -16.39 11.81
N ASP A 405 -0.87 -16.44 13.02
CA ASP A 405 0.40 -17.12 13.26
C ASP A 405 0.36 -18.65 13.08
N SER A 406 -0.79 -19.24 12.76
CA SER A 406 -0.99 -20.70 12.62
C SER A 406 -1.56 -21.16 11.27
N ALA A 407 -2.04 -20.23 10.43
CA ALA A 407 -2.66 -20.56 9.16
C ALA A 407 -2.53 -19.43 8.13
N PHE A 408 -2.52 -19.79 6.85
CA PHE A 408 -2.42 -18.88 5.72
C PHE A 408 -3.28 -19.34 4.54
N VAL A 409 -3.55 -18.43 3.61
CA VAL A 409 -4.18 -18.73 2.33
C VAL A 409 -3.11 -18.76 1.25
N VAL A 410 -3.19 -19.74 0.36
CA VAL A 410 -2.36 -19.88 -0.84
C VAL A 410 -3.23 -19.97 -2.08
N ALA A 411 -2.87 -19.22 -3.12
CA ALA A 411 -3.38 -19.43 -4.46
C ALA A 411 -2.36 -20.21 -5.30
N SER A 412 -2.71 -21.45 -5.64
CA SER A 412 -1.91 -22.32 -6.49
C SER A 412 -2.70 -22.79 -7.71
N GLY A 413 -2.06 -22.81 -8.87
CA GLY A 413 -2.70 -23.20 -10.12
C GLY A 413 -1.94 -22.73 -11.35
N GLN A 414 -2.71 -22.45 -12.41
CA GLN A 414 -2.24 -21.90 -13.67
C GLN A 414 -3.21 -20.82 -14.15
N ASN A 415 -2.81 -20.03 -15.15
CA ASN A 415 -3.65 -18.96 -15.67
C ASN A 415 -5.05 -19.48 -16.06
N GLY A 416 -6.09 -18.88 -15.49
CA GLY A 416 -7.49 -19.28 -15.72
C GLY A 416 -7.99 -20.42 -14.83
N ALA A 417 -7.15 -21.01 -13.98
CA ALA A 417 -7.51 -22.11 -13.09
C ALA A 417 -6.67 -22.07 -11.80
N TRP A 418 -7.16 -21.34 -10.81
CA TRP A 418 -6.54 -21.15 -9.51
C TRP A 418 -7.37 -21.79 -8.40
N THR A 419 -6.71 -22.52 -7.52
CA THR A 419 -7.30 -23.01 -6.27
C THR A 419 -6.79 -22.15 -5.13
N LEU A 420 -7.71 -21.59 -4.34
CA LEU A 420 -7.40 -20.91 -3.09
C LEU A 420 -7.60 -21.93 -1.96
N SER A 421 -6.54 -22.19 -1.20
CA SER A 421 -6.55 -23.13 -0.08
C SER A 421 -6.12 -22.42 1.20
N SER A 422 -6.77 -22.77 2.30
CA SER A 422 -6.33 -22.45 3.65
C SER A 422 -5.42 -23.59 4.14
N THR A 423 -4.25 -23.24 4.66
CA THR A 423 -3.18 -24.19 5.02
C THR A 423 -2.65 -23.90 6.41
N ASP A 424 -2.47 -24.95 7.22
CA ASP A 424 -1.90 -24.86 8.56
C ASP A 424 -0.36 -25.02 8.56
N LEU A 425 0.28 -24.79 9.71
CA LEU A 425 1.74 -24.94 9.83
C LEU A 425 2.26 -26.38 9.64
N SER A 426 1.39 -27.39 9.66
CA SER A 426 1.74 -28.78 9.37
C SER A 426 1.62 -29.12 7.88
N GLY A 427 1.15 -28.17 7.07
CA GLY A 427 0.90 -28.33 5.64
C GLY A 427 -0.44 -29.00 5.31
N ASN A 428 -1.32 -29.21 6.30
CA ASN A 428 -2.68 -29.65 6.02
C ASN A 428 -3.42 -28.51 5.34
N SER A 429 -4.08 -28.82 4.23
CA SER A 429 -4.73 -27.82 3.39
C SER A 429 -6.19 -28.18 3.14
N THR A 430 -7.06 -27.17 3.11
CA THR A 430 -8.45 -27.27 2.70
C THR A 430 -8.75 -26.23 1.63
N THR A 431 -9.46 -26.62 0.57
CA THR A 431 -9.88 -25.68 -0.47
C THR A 431 -10.98 -24.78 0.07
N ILE A 432 -10.81 -23.47 -0.10
CA ILE A 432 -11.78 -22.45 0.34
C ILE A 432 -12.47 -21.75 -0.83
N ALA A 433 -11.82 -21.65 -1.99
CA ALA A 433 -12.42 -21.10 -3.21
C ALA A 433 -11.65 -21.55 -4.46
N THR A 434 -12.23 -21.29 -5.64
CA THR A 434 -11.54 -21.37 -6.93
C THR A 434 -11.73 -20.07 -7.69
N SER A 435 -10.76 -19.70 -8.51
CA SER A 435 -10.82 -18.52 -9.38
C SER A 435 -10.41 -18.91 -10.80
N ASN A 436 -11.16 -18.39 -11.77
CA ASN A 436 -10.84 -18.51 -13.20
C ASN A 436 -10.11 -17.28 -13.75
N ALA A 437 -9.61 -16.39 -12.89
CA ALA A 437 -8.83 -15.23 -13.31
C ALA A 437 -7.56 -15.63 -14.05
N ALA A 438 -7.08 -14.75 -14.94
CA ALA A 438 -5.76 -14.91 -15.55
C ALA A 438 -4.65 -14.98 -14.46
N PHE A 439 -4.73 -14.11 -13.45
CA PHE A 439 -3.89 -14.14 -12.26
C PHE A 439 -4.78 -13.99 -11.01
N PRO A 440 -4.52 -14.76 -9.93
CA PRO A 440 -5.35 -14.70 -8.75
C PRO A 440 -5.03 -13.42 -7.98
N THR A 441 -6.07 -12.70 -7.58
CA THR A 441 -5.95 -11.55 -6.67
C THR A 441 -6.88 -11.82 -5.50
N PHE A 442 -6.34 -11.76 -4.29
CA PHE A 442 -7.11 -11.88 -3.06
C PHE A 442 -6.49 -11.04 -1.95
N ASP A 443 -7.30 -10.75 -0.95
CA ASP A 443 -6.89 -10.14 0.29
C ASP A 443 -7.62 -10.79 1.47
N VAL A 444 -7.02 -10.74 2.66
CA VAL A 444 -7.56 -11.34 3.88
C VAL A 444 -7.73 -10.30 4.99
N TRP A 445 -8.80 -10.45 5.77
CA TRP A 445 -9.04 -9.63 6.96
C TRP A 445 -9.34 -10.52 8.14
N MET A 446 -8.84 -10.12 9.30
CA MET A 446 -8.95 -10.85 10.55
C MET A 446 -9.33 -9.88 11.67
N PRO A 447 -10.24 -10.29 12.58
CA PRO A 447 -10.78 -9.42 13.63
C PRO A 447 -9.81 -9.08 14.76
#